data_AF-A0A0T0MGY5-F1
#
_entry.id   AF-A0A0T0MGY5-F1
#
_cell.length_a   1.000
_cell.length_b   1.000
_cell.length_c   1.000
_cell.angle_alpha   90.00
_cell.angle_beta   90.00
_cell.angle_gamma   90.00
#
_symmetry.space_group_name_H-M   'P 1'
#
loop_
_entity.id
_entity.type
_entity.pdbx_description
1 polymer ?
#
loop_
_entity_poly.entity_id
_entity_poly.type
_entity_poly.pdbx_seq_one_letter_code
_entity_poly.pdbx_strand_id
1 'polypeptide(L)'
;MAQLRQHRQRQREARIHTGSLWSDSKLVFTNLVGRPVAPRDHSLHWTAFLERLGIRPARLHDARHTTATLLLVQGVDQRVVMSMFGWTSSAMTTRYQHVVPELVDEANRRMSELLWGQQSS
;
A
#
# COMPACT_ATOMS: atom_id res chain seq x y z
N MET A 1 -11.64 3.67 8.66
CA MET A 1 -13.02 4.14 8.35
C MET A 1 -13.23 5.65 8.42
N ALA A 2 -12.66 6.39 9.39
CA ALA A 2 -12.87 7.84 9.51
C ALA A 2 -12.51 8.64 8.24
N GLN A 3 -11.36 8.33 7.63
CA GLN A 3 -10.90 8.97 6.38
C GLN A 3 -11.87 8.75 5.20
N LEU A 4 -12.44 7.54 5.05
CA LEU A 4 -13.43 7.25 4.02
C LEU A 4 -14.76 7.99 4.27
N ARG A 5 -15.16 8.16 5.53
CA ARG A 5 -16.35 8.97 5.87
C ARG A 5 -16.14 10.44 5.53
N GLN A 6 -14.99 11.00 5.88
CA GLN A 6 -14.63 12.37 5.52
C GLN A 6 -14.57 12.55 4.00
N HIS A 7 -13.98 11.59 3.29
CA HIS A 7 -13.95 11.59 1.83
C HIS A 7 -15.35 11.58 1.21
N ARG A 8 -16.24 10.71 1.71
CA ARG A 8 -17.65 10.66 1.28
C ARG A 8 -18.38 11.98 1.54
N GLN A 9 -18.08 12.65 2.65
CA GLN A 9 -18.66 13.96 2.95
C GLN A 9 -18.21 15.02 1.93
N ARG A 10 -16.91 15.08 1.61
CA ARG A 10 -16.38 15.96 0.55
C ARG A 10 -17.01 15.69 -0.82
N GLN A 11 -17.26 14.41 -1.16
CA GLN A 11 -17.96 14.07 -2.41
C GLN A 11 -19.41 14.55 -2.43
N ARG A 12 -20.11 14.51 -1.29
CA ARG A 12 -21.48 15.04 -1.18
C ARG A 12 -21.49 16.56 -1.36
N GLU A 13 -20.54 17.25 -0.73
CA GLU A 13 -20.36 18.71 -0.89
C GLU A 13 -20.04 19.08 -2.34
N ALA A 14 -19.10 18.36 -2.97
CA ALA A 14 -18.77 18.54 -4.38
C ALA A 14 -19.99 18.31 -5.28
N ARG A 15 -20.80 17.27 -5.02
CA ARG A 15 -22.04 17.02 -5.76
C ARG A 15 -23.03 18.17 -5.67
N ILE A 16 -23.23 18.73 -4.49
CA ILE A 16 -24.12 19.89 -4.28
C ILE A 16 -23.59 21.09 -5.07
N HIS A 17 -22.29 21.36 -4.98
CA HIS A 17 -21.67 22.51 -5.63
C HIS A 17 -21.64 22.41 -7.16
N THR A 18 -21.37 21.21 -7.70
CA THR A 18 -21.26 20.95 -9.14
C THR A 18 -22.61 20.82 -9.83
N GLY A 19 -23.68 20.50 -9.10
CA GLY A 19 -25.05 20.47 -9.62
C GLY A 19 -25.19 19.55 -10.83
N SER A 20 -25.65 20.11 -11.96
CA SER A 20 -25.93 19.37 -13.20
C SER A 20 -24.68 18.77 -13.86
N LEU A 21 -23.48 19.26 -13.55
CA LEU A 21 -22.24 18.72 -14.10
C LEU A 21 -21.78 17.44 -13.37
N TRP A 22 -22.45 17.06 -12.28
CA TRP A 22 -22.08 15.89 -11.49
C TRP A 22 -22.39 14.58 -12.22
N SER A 23 -21.42 13.68 -12.27
CA SER A 23 -21.57 12.33 -12.80
C SER A 23 -21.73 11.31 -11.67
N ASP A 24 -22.83 10.54 -11.68
CA ASP A 24 -23.07 9.49 -10.69
C ASP A 24 -22.37 8.17 -11.06
N SER A 25 -21.04 8.19 -11.01
CA SER A 25 -20.20 7.03 -11.36
C SER A 25 -20.20 5.89 -10.33
N LYS A 26 -20.82 6.11 -9.15
CA LYS A 26 -20.80 5.19 -7.99
C LYS A 26 -19.39 4.83 -7.50
N LEU A 27 -18.34 5.56 -7.92
CA LEU A 27 -16.96 5.32 -7.52
C LEU A 27 -16.64 5.94 -6.16
N VAL A 28 -15.80 5.25 -5.38
CA VAL A 28 -15.31 5.77 -4.10
C VAL A 28 -14.38 6.95 -4.30
N PHE A 29 -13.53 6.93 -5.34
CA PHE A 29 -12.61 8.03 -5.66
C PHE A 29 -13.00 8.64 -7.01
N THR A 30 -13.25 9.94 -7.01
CA THR A 30 -13.66 10.70 -8.19
C THR A 30 -12.89 12.01 -8.22
N ASN A 31 -12.86 12.63 -9.40
CA ASN A 31 -12.56 14.06 -9.48
C ASN A 31 -13.72 14.90 -8.90
N LEU A 32 -13.58 16.23 -8.96
CA LEU A 32 -14.55 17.17 -8.40
C LEU A 32 -15.95 17.09 -9.04
N VAL A 33 -16.08 16.48 -10.22
CA VAL A 33 -17.35 16.34 -10.95
C VAL A 33 -17.90 14.92 -10.96
N GLY A 34 -17.38 14.04 -10.09
CA GLY A 34 -17.89 12.67 -9.95
C GLY A 34 -17.40 11.69 -11.01
N ARG A 35 -16.47 12.08 -11.89
CA ARG A 35 -15.85 11.21 -12.90
C ARG A 35 -14.62 10.47 -12.34
N PRO A 36 -14.16 9.37 -12.99
CA PRO A 36 -12.92 8.71 -12.60
C PRO A 36 -11.74 9.70 -12.58
N VAL A 37 -10.84 9.52 -11.62
CA VAL A 37 -9.55 10.24 -11.59
C VAL A 37 -8.70 9.73 -12.74
N ALA A 38 -8.06 10.64 -13.50
CA ALA A 38 -7.20 10.22 -14.59
C ALA A 38 -5.94 9.53 -14.05
N PRO A 39 -5.41 8.48 -14.71
CA PRO A 39 -4.18 7.81 -14.27
C PRO A 39 -3.00 8.76 -14.05
N ARG A 40 -2.87 9.78 -14.89
CA ARG A 40 -1.83 10.82 -14.78
C ARG A 40 -1.95 11.63 -13.48
N ASP A 41 -3.16 11.93 -13.05
CA ASP A 41 -3.42 12.75 -11.87
C ASP A 41 -2.98 12.04 -10.59
N HIS A 42 -3.06 10.70 -10.54
CA HIS A 42 -2.52 9.93 -9.43
C HIS A 42 -1.02 10.15 -9.25
N SER A 43 -0.25 10.11 -10.35
CA SER A 43 1.20 10.36 -10.30
C SER A 43 1.52 11.79 -9.91
N LEU A 44 0.78 12.78 -10.44
CA LEU A 44 0.99 14.19 -10.10
C LEU A 44 0.69 14.48 -8.63
N HIS A 45 -0.46 14.01 -8.13
CA HIS A 45 -0.83 14.18 -6.73
C HIS A 45 0.17 13.48 -5.78
N TRP A 46 0.69 12.32 -6.19
CA TRP A 46 1.73 11.62 -5.44
C TRP A 46 3.03 12.42 -5.36
N THR A 47 3.55 12.91 -6.48
CA THR A 47 4.76 13.73 -6.51
C THR A 47 4.60 14.99 -5.64
N ALA A 48 3.49 15.72 -5.81
CA ALA A 48 3.21 16.91 -5.00
C ALA A 48 3.09 16.59 -3.50
N PHE A 49 2.55 15.42 -3.15
CA PHE A 49 2.48 14.94 -1.78
C PHE A 49 3.87 14.69 -1.18
N LEU A 50 4.77 14.04 -1.92
CA LEU A 50 6.14 13.79 -1.47
C LEU A 50 6.94 15.09 -1.31
N GLU A 51 6.83 15.99 -2.29
CA GLU A 51 7.48 17.31 -2.26
C GLU A 51 7.05 18.11 -1.03
N ARG A 52 5.75 18.16 -0.74
CA ARG A 52 5.22 18.87 0.43
C ARG A 52 5.73 18.31 1.76
N LEU A 53 6.10 17.03 1.81
CA LEU A 53 6.65 16.38 3.00
C LEU A 53 8.18 16.36 3.01
N GLY A 54 8.86 16.93 2.01
CA GLY A 54 10.32 16.89 1.88
C GLY A 54 10.88 15.48 1.65
N ILE A 55 10.04 14.55 1.16
CA ILE A 55 10.46 13.17 0.87
C ILE A 55 11.05 13.13 -0.54
N ARG A 56 12.16 12.39 -0.70
CA ARG A 56 12.80 12.19 -2.00
C ARG A 56 11.80 11.69 -3.06
N PRO A 57 11.94 12.09 -4.33
CA PRO A 57 11.07 11.61 -5.40
C PRO A 57 11.04 10.08 -5.46
N ALA A 58 9.83 9.52 -5.51
CA ALA A 58 9.57 8.10 -5.66
C ALA A 58 8.27 7.91 -6.45
N ARG A 59 8.09 6.73 -7.07
CA ARG A 59 6.86 6.39 -7.80
C ARG A 59 5.80 5.96 -6.80
N LEU A 60 4.52 6.15 -7.15
CA LEU A 60 3.41 5.66 -6.31
C LEU A 60 3.49 4.15 -6.07
N HIS A 61 3.97 3.39 -7.04
CA HIS A 61 4.18 1.95 -6.92
C HIS A 61 5.28 1.58 -5.89
N ASP A 62 6.22 2.48 -5.60
CA ASP A 62 7.27 2.23 -4.61
C ASP A 62 6.67 2.17 -3.19
N ALA A 63 5.60 2.94 -2.91
CA ALA A 63 4.88 2.83 -1.63
C ALA A 63 4.28 1.43 -1.43
N ARG A 64 3.81 0.80 -2.51
CA ARG A 64 3.33 -0.59 -2.48
C ARG A 64 4.49 -1.56 -2.22
N HIS A 65 5.64 -1.36 -2.85
CA HIS A 65 6.84 -2.14 -2.57
C HIS A 65 7.25 -2.03 -1.10
N THR A 66 7.32 -0.81 -0.56
CA THR A 66 7.64 -0.57 0.86
C THR A 66 6.68 -1.27 1.79
N THR A 67 5.36 -1.20 1.51
CA THR A 67 4.36 -1.87 2.36
C THR A 67 4.57 -3.38 2.40
N ALA A 68 4.84 -4.00 1.25
CA ALA A 68 5.11 -5.43 1.20
C ALA A 68 6.39 -5.82 1.94
N THR A 69 7.48 -5.07 1.75
CA THR A 69 8.72 -5.28 2.50
C THR A 69 8.48 -5.18 4.01
N LEU A 70 7.75 -4.16 4.47
CA LEU A 70 7.46 -3.98 5.89
C LEU A 70 6.61 -5.13 6.47
N LEU A 71 5.65 -5.66 5.71
CA LEU A 71 4.87 -6.83 6.13
C LEU A 71 5.74 -8.08 6.24
N LEU A 72 6.62 -8.28 5.25
CA LEU A 72 7.56 -9.39 5.27
C LEU A 72 8.51 -9.27 6.48
N VAL A 73 9.13 -8.10 6.71
CA VAL A 73 10.01 -7.80 7.86
C VAL A 73 9.32 -8.12 9.19
N GLN A 74 8.02 -7.85 9.30
CA GLN A 74 7.21 -8.17 10.50
C GLN A 74 6.90 -9.67 10.65
N GLY A 75 7.41 -10.52 9.75
CA GLY A 75 7.22 -11.96 9.75
C GLY A 75 5.86 -12.41 9.21
N VAL A 76 5.14 -11.55 8.48
CA VAL A 76 3.91 -11.98 7.79
C VAL A 76 4.29 -12.95 6.68
N ASP A 77 3.61 -14.11 6.65
CA ASP A 77 3.88 -15.15 5.67
C ASP A 77 3.80 -14.61 4.23
N GLN A 78 4.75 -15.02 3.40
CA GLN A 78 4.87 -14.54 2.03
C GLN A 78 3.62 -14.80 1.20
N ARG A 79 2.92 -15.93 1.39
CA ARG A 79 1.68 -16.23 0.66
C ARG A 79 0.54 -15.32 1.10
N VAL A 80 0.50 -14.96 2.39
CA VAL A 80 -0.46 -13.96 2.91
C VAL A 80 -0.19 -12.59 2.28
N VAL A 81 1.07 -12.15 2.25
CA VAL A 81 1.45 -10.89 1.58
C VAL A 81 1.05 -10.92 0.09
N MET A 82 1.38 -11.99 -0.63
CA MET A 82 1.00 -12.17 -2.04
C MET A 82 -0.53 -12.10 -2.24
N SER A 83 -1.30 -12.72 -1.35
CA SER A 83 -2.77 -12.69 -1.38
C SER A 83 -3.32 -11.28 -1.16
N MET A 84 -2.81 -10.54 -0.16
CA MET A 84 -3.20 -9.15 0.11
C MET A 84 -2.96 -8.23 -1.08
N PHE A 85 -1.88 -8.47 -1.82
CA PHE A 85 -1.53 -7.70 -3.01
C PHE A 85 -2.07 -8.32 -4.32
N GLY A 86 -2.73 -9.47 -4.30
CA GLY A 86 -3.22 -10.12 -5.53
C GLY A 86 -2.11 -10.41 -6.56
N TRP A 87 -0.90 -10.73 -6.10
CA TRP A 87 0.20 -11.10 -6.99
C TRP A 87 0.04 -12.55 -7.46
N THR A 88 -0.09 -12.72 -8.77
CA THR A 88 -0.34 -14.03 -9.38
C THR A 88 0.91 -14.69 -9.97
N SER A 89 2.03 -13.96 -10.14
CA SER A 89 3.25 -14.52 -10.74
C SER A 89 4.42 -14.65 -9.74
N SER A 90 5.18 -15.73 -9.90
CA SER A 90 6.43 -15.98 -9.19
C SER A 90 7.48 -14.89 -9.46
N ALA A 91 7.47 -14.26 -10.63
CA ALA A 91 8.41 -13.19 -10.99
C ALA A 91 8.27 -11.93 -10.11
N MET A 92 7.06 -11.62 -9.64
CA MET A 92 6.88 -10.55 -8.62
C MET A 92 7.41 -10.99 -7.27
N THR A 93 7.32 -12.28 -6.95
CA THR A 93 7.78 -12.88 -5.69
C THR A 93 9.29 -12.83 -5.55
N THR A 94 10.03 -13.14 -6.63
CA THR A 94 11.51 -13.10 -6.66
C THR A 94 12.06 -11.72 -6.28
N ARG A 95 11.38 -10.63 -6.66
CA ARG A 95 11.79 -9.27 -6.28
C ARG A 95 11.78 -9.07 -4.76
N TYR A 96 10.93 -9.76 -4.00
CA TYR A 96 10.81 -9.58 -2.54
C TYR A 96 11.57 -10.63 -1.74
N GLN A 97 11.83 -11.82 -2.31
CA GLN A 97 12.65 -12.85 -1.67
C GLN A 97 14.06 -12.36 -1.33
N HIS A 98 14.61 -11.42 -2.10
CA HIS A 98 15.96 -10.89 -1.88
C HIS A 98 16.02 -9.68 -0.94
N VAL A 99 14.88 -9.12 -0.49
CA VAL A 99 14.84 -7.73 0.01
C VAL A 99 15.10 -7.61 1.51
N VAL A 100 15.23 -8.70 2.26
CA VAL A 100 15.39 -8.56 3.71
C VAL A 100 16.36 -9.61 4.27
N PRO A 101 17.68 -9.35 4.27
CA PRO A 101 18.64 -10.10 5.09
C PRO A 101 18.17 -10.27 6.54
N GLU A 102 17.48 -9.27 7.09
CA GLU A 102 16.91 -9.29 8.43
C GLU A 102 15.82 -10.35 8.59
N LEU A 103 15.14 -10.78 7.51
CA LEU A 103 14.21 -11.91 7.58
C LEU A 103 14.92 -13.25 7.58
N VAL A 104 16.07 -13.34 6.92
CA VAL A 104 16.92 -14.53 6.98
C VAL A 104 17.45 -14.67 8.41
N ASP A 105 17.93 -13.58 9.01
CA ASP A 105 18.39 -13.57 10.40
C ASP A 105 17.26 -13.88 11.39
N GLU A 106 16.08 -13.30 11.22
CA GLU A 106 14.91 -13.59 12.07
C GLU A 106 14.42 -15.04 11.91
N ALA A 107 14.41 -15.59 10.69
CA ALA A 107 14.07 -16.99 10.45
C ALA A 107 15.10 -17.92 11.10
N ASN A 108 16.40 -17.60 10.97
CA ASN A 108 17.48 -18.34 11.62
C ASN A 108 17.38 -18.26 13.15
N ARG A 109 17.03 -17.10 13.71
CA ARG A 109 16.79 -16.91 15.15
C ARG A 109 15.64 -17.79 15.64
N ARG A 110 14.48 -17.73 14.99
CA ARG A 110 13.31 -18.58 15.33
C ARG A 110 13.62 -20.06 15.21
N MET A 111 14.35 -20.46 14.17
CA MET A 111 14.77 -21.85 13.97
C MET A 111 15.75 -22.27 15.07
N SER A 112 16.69 -21.41 15.46
CA SER A 112 17.61 -21.67 16.57
C SER A 112 16.86 -21.80 17.90
N GLU A 113 15.83 -20.98 18.13
CA GLU A 113 14.95 -21.09 19.31
C GLU A 113 14.13 -22.37 19.29
N LEU A 114 13.62 -22.83 18.15
CA LEU A 114 12.87 -24.08 18.06
C LEU A 114 13.76 -25.32 18.22
N LEU A 115 14.98 -25.27 17.70
CA LEU A 115 15.92 -26.40 17.75
C LEU A 115 16.67 -26.48 19.08
N TRP A 116 16.96 -25.32 19.71
CA TRP A 116 17.84 -25.22 20.87
C TRP A 116 17.15 -24.61 22.12
N GLY A 117 15.90 -24.17 22.02
CA GLY A 117 15.13 -23.54 23.10
C GLY A 117 14.36 -24.53 23.97
N GLN A 118 15.08 -25.17 24.89
CA GLN A 118 14.73 -25.59 26.27
C GLN A 118 15.87 -26.51 26.77
N GLN A 119 17.14 -26.10 26.62
CA GLN A 119 18.25 -26.69 27.36
C GLN A 119 19.24 -25.58 27.74
N SER A 120 18.94 -24.90 28.83
CA SER A 120 19.93 -24.22 29.67
C SER A 120 19.32 -24.09 31.06
N SER A 121 19.97 -24.81 31.98
CA SER A 121 19.82 -24.99 33.43
C SER A 121 19.03 -23.95 34.23
#